data_AF-A0A1M5BC86-F1
#
_entry.id   AF-A0A1M5BC86-F1
#
_cell.length_a   1.000
_cell.length_b   1.000
_cell.length_c   1.000
_cell.angle_alpha   90.00
_cell.angle_beta   90.00
_cell.angle_gamma   90.00
#
_symmetry.space_group_name_H-M   'P 1'
#
loop_
_entity.id
_entity.type
_entity.pdbx_description
1 polymer ?
#
loop_
_entity_poly.entity_id
_entity_poly.type
_entity_poly.pdbx_seq_one_letter_code
_entity_poly.pdbx_strand_id
1 'polypeptide(L)' 'MSILTKEQLKNFISENNIQSIPDLYASLKNLFKDTIQEMLEAELSTELGYEKYEKKDKDTPNSRNGYTQKT' A
#
# COMPACT_ATOMS: atom_id res chain seq x y z
N MET A 1 -22.15 7.33 -4.37
CA MET A 1 -21.45 7.05 -5.64
C MET A 1 -20.60 5.82 -5.43
N SER A 2 -20.65 4.84 -6.34
CA SER A 2 -19.76 3.69 -6.26
C SER A 2 -18.33 4.17 -6.51
N ILE A 3 -17.44 3.97 -5.55
CA ILE A 3 -16.01 4.27 -5.64
C ILE A 3 -15.33 3.48 -6.77
N LEU A 4 -15.95 2.38 -7.22
CA LEU A 4 -15.47 1.53 -8.30
C LEU A 4 -16.53 1.34 -9.37
N THR A 5 -16.09 1.38 -10.63
CA THR A 5 -16.92 1.04 -11.79
C THR A 5 -17.15 -0.48 -11.87
N LYS A 6 -18.20 -0.89 -12.59
CA LYS A 6 -18.47 -2.32 -12.83
C LYS A 6 -17.31 -3.03 -13.54
N GLU A 7 -16.56 -2.31 -14.37
CA GLU A 7 -15.38 -2.84 -15.07
C GLU A 7 -14.22 -3.07 -14.10
N GLN A 8 -13.93 -2.10 -13.21
CA GLN A 8 -12.92 -2.28 -12.18
C GLN A 8 -13.22 -3.44 -11.24
N LEU A 9 -14.50 -3.66 -10.89
CA LEU A 9 -14.92 -4.82 -10.10
C LEU A 9 -14.71 -6.14 -10.84
N LYS A 10 -15.04 -6.21 -12.14
CA LYS A 10 -14.79 -7.41 -12.96
C LYS A 10 -13.29 -7.69 -13.07
N ASN A 11 -12.47 -6.67 -13.29
CA ASN A 11 -11.02 -6.83 -13.36
C ASN A 11 -10.47 -7.32 -12.01
N PHE A 12 -10.91 -6.73 -10.89
CA PHE A 12 -10.50 -7.16 -9.57
C PHE A 12 -10.82 -8.63 -9.27
N ILE A 13 -12.02 -9.09 -9.62
CA ILE A 13 -12.45 -10.50 -9.46
C ILE A 13 -11.59 -11.43 -10.33
N SER A 14 -11.26 -11.01 -11.55
CA SER A 14 -10.52 -11.81 -12.53
C SER A 14 -9.03 -11.90 -12.17
N GLU A 15 -8.40 -10.78 -11.81
CA GLU A 15 -6.98 -10.70 -11.44
C GLU A 15 -6.67 -11.46 -10.15
N ASN A 16 -7.59 -11.44 -9.19
CA ASN A 16 -7.42 -12.12 -7.92
C ASN A 16 -7.97 -13.56 -7.92
N ASN A 17 -8.45 -14.07 -9.06
CA ASN A 17 -9.07 -15.40 -9.19
C ASN A 17 -10.11 -15.68 -8.07
N ILE A 18 -10.98 -14.71 -7.80
CA ILE A 18 -11.95 -14.81 -6.71
C ILE A 18 -13.05 -15.78 -7.13
N GLN A 19 -12.96 -17.02 -6.66
CA GLN A 19 -13.95 -18.07 -6.93
C GLN A 19 -14.87 -18.34 -5.73
N SER A 20 -14.46 -17.94 -4.52
CA SER A 20 -15.22 -18.16 -3.29
C SER A 20 -15.25 -16.93 -2.35
N ILE A 21 -16.17 -16.93 -1.38
CA ILE A 21 -16.26 -15.89 -0.34
C ILE A 21 -14.96 -15.77 0.47
N PRO A 22 -14.30 -16.87 0.89
CA PRO A 22 -12.97 -16.81 1.50
C PRO A 22 -11.92 -16.11 0.64
N ASP A 23 -11.90 -16.38 -0.66
CA ASP A 23 -10.91 -15.78 -1.57
C ASP A 23 -11.13 -14.27 -1.70
N LEU A 24 -12.40 -13.84 -1.77
CA LEU A 24 -12.75 -12.42 -1.74
C LEU A 24 -12.19 -11.73 -0.49
N TYR A 25 -12.35 -12.37 0.67
CA TYR A 25 -11.86 -11.85 1.94
C TYR A 25 -10.32 -11.77 1.97
N ALA A 26 -9.63 -12.76 1.42
CA ALA A 26 -8.18 -12.78 1.31
C ALA A 26 -7.67 -11.66 0.37
N SER A 27 -8.29 -11.49 -0.80
CA SER A 27 -7.95 -10.43 -1.75
C SER A 27 -8.16 -9.04 -1.16
N LEU A 28 -9.28 -8.83 -0.47
CA LEU A 28 -9.51 -7.56 0.24
C LEU A 28 -8.49 -7.34 1.35
N LYS A 29 -8.13 -8.38 2.12
CA LYS A 29 -7.10 -8.30 3.15
C LYS A 29 -5.74 -7.89 2.57
N ASN A 30 -5.36 -8.44 1.42
CA ASN A 30 -4.12 -8.07 0.73
C ASN A 30 -4.18 -6.62 0.22
N LEU A 31 -5.29 -6.20 -0.38
CA LEU A 31 -5.49 -4.81 -0.79
C LEU A 31 -5.36 -3.84 0.39
N PHE A 32 -5.95 -4.17 1.54
CA PHE A 32 -5.80 -3.37 2.75
C PHE A 32 -4.37 -3.33 3.25
N LYS A 33 -3.65 -4.46 3.22
CA LYS A 33 -2.24 -4.52 3.61
C LYS A 33 -1.41 -3.54 2.77
N ASP A 34 -1.57 -3.56 1.45
CA ASP A 34 -0.80 -2.71 0.55
C ASP A 34 -1.19 -1.23 0.71
N THR A 35 -2.49 -0.95 0.89
CA THR A 35 -2.98 0.41 1.14
C THR A 35 -2.41 1.00 2.44
N ILE A 36 -2.37 0.21 3.52
CA ILE A 36 -1.79 0.65 4.80
C ILE A 36 -0.28 0.86 4.65
N GLN A 37 0.41 -0.03 3.94
CA GLN A 37 1.84 0.10 3.69
C GLN A 37 2.15 1.42 2.96
N GLU A 38 1.42 1.74 1.90
CA GLU A 38 1.61 2.98 1.13
C GLU A 38 1.33 4.22 1.97
N MET A 39 0.26 4.19 2.79
CA MET A 39 -0.06 5.27 3.71
C MET A 39 1.08 5.51 4.72
N LEU A 40 1.63 4.46 5.31
CA LEU A 40 2.76 4.57 6.26
C LEU A 40 4.04 5.04 5.57
N GLU A 41 4.29 4.62 4.33
CA GLU A 41 5.43 5.10 3.55
C GLU A 41 5.32 6.59 3.22
N ALA A 42 4.12 7.06 2.87
CA ALA A 42 3.84 8.48 2.61
C ALA A 42 3.96 9.34 3.87
N GLU A 43 3.48 8.85 5.02
CA GLU A 43 3.69 9.49 6.32
C GLU A 43 5.18 9.63 6.63
N LEU A 44 5.95 8.56 6.44
CA LEU A 44 7.41 8.55 6.65
C LEU A 44 8.14 9.49 5.69
N SER A 45 7.73 9.56 4.41
CA SER A 45 8.26 10.53 3.45
C SER A 45 8.01 11.97 3.88
N THR A 46 6.81 12.23 4.42
CA THR A 46 6.42 13.56 4.89
C THR A 46 7.22 13.98 6.13
N GLU A 47 7.39 13.07 7.09
CA GLU A 47 8.11 13.35 8.34
C GLU A 47 9.62 13.52 8.11
N LEU A 48 10.21 12.70 7.25
CA LEU A 48 11.62 12.82 6.86
C LEU A 48 11.88 13.97 5.87
N GLY A 49 10.85 14.45 5.19
CA GLY A 49 10.94 15.48 4.15
C GLY A 49 11.63 15.00 2.86
N TYR A 50 11.75 13.68 2.65
CA TYR A 50 12.36 13.10 1.46
C TYR A 50 11.82 11.71 1.11
N GLU A 51 11.88 11.41 -0.18
CA GLU A 51 11.49 10.11 -0.73
C GLU A 51 12.59 9.04 -0.62
N LYS A 52 12.15 7.78 -0.70
CA LYS A 52 13.06 6.63 -0.70
C LYS A 52 14.06 6.76 -1.85
N TYR A 53 15.36 6.65 -1.54
CA TYR A 53 16.49 6.84 -2.47
C TYR A 53 16.67 8.23 -3.08
N GLU A 54 15.98 9.25 -2.58
CA GLU A 54 16.21 10.61 -3.02
C GLU A 54 17.63 11.07 -2.66
N LYS A 55 18.41 11.57 -3.64
CA LYS A 55 19.80 12.01 -3.50
C LYS A 55 19.93 13.51 -3.18
N LYS A 56 18.90 14.15 -2.64
CA LYS A 56 19.02 15.54 -2.18
C LYS A 56 20.02 15.62 -1.03
N ASP A 57 20.73 16.73 -0.92
CA ASP A 57 21.48 17.08 0.29
C ASP A 57 20.47 17.21 1.43
N LYS A 58 20.32 16.12 2.18
CA LYS A 58 19.38 16.00 3.30
C LYS A 58 20.07 16.54 4.53
N ASP A 59 19.64 17.70 4.99
CA ASP A 59 20.11 18.29 6.25
C ASP A 59 19.35 17.67 7.44
N THR A 60 19.24 16.33 7.45
CA THR A 60 18.51 15.58 8.47
C THR A 60 19.45 14.55 9.11
N PRO A 61 19.47 14.41 10.45
CA PRO A 61 20.25 13.38 11.11
C PRO A 61 19.68 11.96 10.91
N ASN A 62 18.45 11.84 10.38
CA ASN A 62 17.70 10.59 10.31
C ASN A 62 17.70 9.95 8.93
N SER A 63 17.90 8.63 8.90
CA SER A 63 17.89 7.80 7.69
C SER A 63 16.82 6.71 7.77
N ARG A 64 16.21 6.37 6.63
CA ARG A 64 15.31 5.20 6.55
C ARG A 64 16.07 3.92 6.88
N ASN A 65 15.56 3.14 7.83
CA ASN A 65 16.23 1.95 8.37
C ASN A 65 15.47 0.64 8.10
N GLY A 66 15.02 0.44 6.86
CA GLY A 66 14.30 -0.77 6.45
C GLY A 66 12.88 -0.88 7.00
N TYR A 67 12.39 -2.12 7.10
CA TYR A 67 11.01 -2.45 7.49
C TYR A 67 11.00 -3.45 8.64
N THR A 68 9.99 -3.37 9.49
CA THR A 68 9.73 -4.35 10.56
C THR A 68 8.36 -5.00 10.36
N GLN A 69 8.25 -6.28 10.71
CA GLN A 69 6.97 -6.97 10.66
C GLN A 69 6.15 -6.63 11.90
N LYS A 70 4.96 -6.06 11.70
CA LYS A 70 4.00 -5.82 12.79
C LYS A 70 3.23 -7.10 13.08
N THR A 71 3.45 -7.66 14.28
CA THR A 71 2.67 -8.75 14.86
C THR A 71 1.32 -8.29 15.39
#